data_AF-A0A2M8NXS1-F1
#
_entry.id   AF-A0A2M8NXS1-F1
#
_cell.length_a   1.000
_cell.length_b   1.000
_cell.length_c   1.000
_cell.angle_alpha   90.00
_cell.angle_beta   90.00
_cell.angle_gamma   90.00
#
_symmetry.space_group_name_H-M   'P 1'
#
loop_
_entity.id
_entity.type
_entity.pdbx_description
1 polymer ?
#
loop_
_entity_poly.entity_id
_entity_poly.type
_entity_poly.pdbx_seq_one_letter_code
_entity_poly.pdbx_strand_id
1 'polypeptide(L)'
;MTNQNTPHRRTFLWMTLITVGLLLALALNITEWLRGGFGWRWGYMRVPVMYTLVLGAIIIGYLLIMWLLQNRRLWMLFTGVIIGSAMIAYGAAYVRDGDALFTMLVRTLSSEATAPHWVGISLNSPETESLWRDWSALMPNLPRHVALSPPGAPMWYALLEGIFNALPTSISEALRAPLYPYQCQVYAFIQYTPAEWAIAWFGILMPILAGLMVIPLFATAKLFFDDQQARRIIIAWGLVPSIALWGGSWNSLYPIFAITSFLYLHLGIVQGVSNGLRHPQTVRHLYISGLWAGIASFINFAFMPMFLLFGLYTLMTAFLGTKPVRTSRLFFAEMVGIVFGIGMLTIWLIYWIFTQETPLEILNVALGGHLDL
;
A
#
# COMPACT_ATOMS: atom_id res chain seq x y z
N MET A 1 19.45 -29.99 -31.12
CA MET A 1 18.77 -29.59 -29.87
C MET A 1 19.73 -28.70 -29.09
N THR A 2 19.71 -27.40 -29.39
CA THR A 2 20.60 -26.40 -28.81
C THR A 2 20.08 -25.96 -27.45
N ASN A 3 20.97 -25.93 -26.47
CA ASN A 3 20.70 -25.80 -25.05
C ASN A 3 20.30 -24.33 -24.70
N GLN A 4 19.05 -23.94 -24.99
CA GLN A 4 18.52 -22.58 -24.75
C GLN A 4 18.30 -22.23 -23.26
N ASN A 5 18.66 -23.12 -22.31
CA ASN A 5 18.38 -22.95 -20.88
C ASN A 5 19.49 -22.26 -20.05
N THR A 6 20.54 -21.73 -20.67
CA THR A 6 21.74 -21.24 -19.95
C THR A 6 21.66 -19.82 -19.35
N PRO A 7 21.03 -18.79 -19.97
CA PRO A 7 21.08 -17.43 -19.42
C PRO A 7 20.27 -17.30 -18.12
N HIS A 8 19.08 -17.90 -18.06
CA HIS A 8 18.21 -17.82 -16.88
C HIS A 8 18.82 -18.50 -15.64
N ARG A 9 19.54 -19.61 -15.82
CA ARG A 9 20.17 -20.34 -14.72
C ARG A 9 21.31 -19.55 -14.08
N ARG A 10 22.10 -18.82 -14.88
CA ARG A 10 23.17 -17.94 -14.38
C ARG A 10 22.60 -16.75 -13.61
N THR A 11 21.59 -16.07 -14.17
CA THR A 11 20.93 -14.95 -13.49
C THR A 11 20.33 -15.39 -12.16
N PHE A 12 19.61 -16.52 -12.14
CA PHE A 12 19.02 -17.06 -10.91
C PHE A 12 20.08 -17.41 -9.85
N LEU A 13 21.19 -18.03 -10.27
CA LEU A 13 22.30 -18.33 -9.36
C LEU A 13 22.88 -17.06 -8.74
N TRP A 14 23.16 -16.03 -9.55
CA TRP A 14 23.67 -14.75 -9.07
C TRP A 14 22.70 -14.07 -8.11
N MET A 15 21.41 -14.01 -8.45
CA MET A 15 20.37 -13.47 -7.55
C MET A 15 20.32 -14.21 -6.22
N THR A 16 20.42 -15.55 -6.26
CA THR A 16 20.43 -16.39 -5.06
C THR A 16 21.67 -16.11 -4.21
N LEU A 17 22.86 -16.08 -4.82
CA LEU A 17 24.12 -15.82 -4.11
C LEU A 17 24.16 -14.43 -3.48
N ILE A 18 23.71 -13.40 -4.20
CA ILE A 18 23.61 -12.04 -3.68
C ILE A 18 22.61 -11.98 -2.52
N THR A 19 21.44 -12.60 -2.66
CA THR A 19 20.42 -12.64 -1.60
C THR A 19 20.94 -13.34 -0.36
N VAL A 20 21.52 -14.55 -0.50
CA VAL A 20 22.10 -15.30 0.62
C VAL A 20 23.25 -14.52 1.26
N GLY A 21 24.15 -13.93 0.46
CA GLY A 21 25.25 -13.11 0.96
C GLY A 21 24.76 -11.91 1.77
N LEU A 22 23.74 -11.20 1.30
CA LEU A 22 23.13 -10.07 2.00
C LEU A 22 22.43 -10.50 3.29
N LEU A 23 21.71 -11.63 3.27
CA LEU A 23 21.07 -12.19 4.47
C LEU A 23 22.10 -12.62 5.51
N LEU A 24 23.20 -13.26 5.10
CA LEU A 24 24.30 -13.61 6.00
C LEU A 24 24.98 -12.37 6.56
N ALA A 25 25.21 -11.35 5.74
CA ALA A 25 25.80 -10.10 6.19
C ALA A 25 24.93 -9.37 7.23
N LEU A 26 23.61 -9.38 7.06
CA LEU A 26 22.63 -8.89 8.02
C LEU A 26 22.61 -9.75 9.31
N ALA A 27 22.53 -11.06 9.17
CA ALA A 27 22.45 -12.00 10.29
C ALA A 27 23.69 -11.95 11.19
N LEU A 28 24.88 -11.83 10.57
CA LEU A 28 26.17 -11.71 11.25
C LEU A 28 26.49 -10.27 11.66
N ASN A 29 25.62 -9.29 11.35
CA ASN A 29 25.83 -7.87 11.63
C ASN A 29 27.20 -7.36 11.16
N ILE A 30 27.60 -7.71 9.93
CA ILE A 30 28.94 -7.41 9.39
C ILE A 30 29.20 -5.90 9.36
N THR A 31 28.18 -5.09 9.10
CA THR A 31 28.27 -3.63 9.13
C THR A 31 26.96 -3.01 9.62
N GLU A 32 27.06 -1.95 10.41
CA GLU A 32 25.91 -1.19 10.90
C GLU A 32 25.12 -0.48 9.80
N TRP A 33 25.75 -0.21 8.65
CA TRP A 33 25.09 0.42 7.50
C TRP A 33 23.99 -0.45 6.88
N LEU A 34 24.08 -1.78 7.05
CA LEU A 34 23.00 -2.68 6.62
C LEU A 34 21.75 -2.56 7.51
N ARG A 35 21.88 -1.94 8.68
CA ARG A 35 20.78 -1.63 9.60
C ARG A 35 20.35 -0.17 9.51
N GLY A 36 20.73 0.58 8.48
CA GLY A 36 20.33 1.98 8.27
C GLY A 36 21.48 2.98 8.30
N GLY A 37 21.15 4.25 8.09
CA GLY A 37 22.07 5.37 7.97
C GLY A 37 21.35 6.72 8.09
N PHE A 38 22.05 7.83 7.92
CA PHE A 38 21.46 9.18 7.91
C PHE A 38 20.57 9.50 9.15
N GLY A 39 21.12 9.26 10.34
CA GLY A 39 20.45 9.58 11.61
C GLY A 39 19.46 8.52 12.12
N TRP A 40 19.22 7.44 11.37
CA TRP A 40 18.35 6.34 11.81
C TRP A 40 18.96 4.96 11.56
N ARG A 41 18.96 4.12 12.60
CA ARG A 41 19.52 2.76 12.57
C ARG A 41 18.67 1.80 13.40
N TRP A 42 18.44 0.61 12.88
CA TRP A 42 17.74 -0.46 13.57
C TRP A 42 18.66 -1.06 14.64
N GLY A 43 18.15 -1.28 15.85
CA GLY A 43 18.84 -2.09 16.84
C GLY A 43 19.07 -3.50 16.30
N TYR A 44 20.30 -4.02 16.44
CA TYR A 44 20.53 -5.43 16.17
C TYR A 44 19.94 -6.22 17.34
N MET A 45 18.86 -6.95 17.08
CA MET A 45 18.22 -7.81 18.06
C MET A 45 18.19 -9.23 17.53
N ARG A 46 18.75 -10.16 18.30
CA ARG A 46 18.60 -11.59 18.01
C ARG A 46 17.21 -12.01 18.43
N VAL A 47 16.44 -12.49 17.47
CA VAL A 47 15.10 -13.00 17.73
C VAL A 47 15.20 -14.41 18.32
N PRO A 48 14.34 -14.78 19.30
CA PRO A 48 14.25 -16.15 19.76
C PRO A 48 13.99 -17.14 18.62
N VAL A 49 14.81 -18.19 18.55
CA VAL A 49 14.76 -19.20 17.48
C VAL A 49 13.35 -19.78 17.32
N MET A 50 12.65 -20.01 18.44
CA MET A 50 11.28 -20.54 18.42
C MET A 50 10.32 -19.66 17.63
N TYR A 51 10.43 -18.33 17.72
CA TYR A 51 9.53 -17.44 16.96
C TYR A 51 9.87 -17.49 15.47
N THR A 52 11.15 -17.57 15.12
CA THR A 52 11.58 -17.75 13.72
C THR A 52 11.11 -19.08 13.14
N LEU A 53 11.11 -20.17 13.94
CA LEU A 53 10.58 -21.47 13.52
C LEU A 53 9.08 -21.41 13.23
N VAL A 54 8.30 -20.65 14.01
CA VAL A 54 6.87 -20.44 13.75
C VAL A 54 6.66 -19.75 12.40
N LEU A 55 7.38 -18.66 12.12
CA LEU A 55 7.29 -18.00 10.80
C LEU A 55 7.74 -18.93 9.67
N GLY A 56 8.82 -19.70 9.86
CA GLY A 56 9.27 -20.70 8.90
C GLY A 56 8.19 -21.74 8.60
N ALA A 57 7.52 -22.26 9.62
CA ALA A 57 6.41 -23.19 9.47
C ALA A 57 5.23 -22.57 8.72
N ILE A 58 4.87 -21.31 8.98
CA ILE A 58 3.83 -20.58 8.26
C ILE A 58 4.19 -20.45 6.77
N ILE A 59 5.42 -20.07 6.45
CA ILE A 59 5.88 -19.93 5.06
C ILE A 59 5.88 -21.28 4.35
N ILE A 60 6.36 -22.35 4.98
CA ILE A 60 6.34 -23.70 4.41
C ILE A 60 4.90 -24.15 4.18
N GLY A 61 4.02 -23.98 5.18
CA GLY A 61 2.60 -24.30 5.08
C GLY A 61 1.92 -23.54 3.94
N TYR A 62 2.22 -22.24 3.80
CA TYR A 62 1.76 -21.42 2.69
C TYR A 62 2.18 -22.00 1.34
N LEU A 63 3.48 -22.30 1.15
CA LEU A 63 4.00 -22.86 -0.09
C LEU A 63 3.36 -24.21 -0.43
N LEU A 64 3.15 -25.08 0.56
CA LEU A 64 2.47 -26.37 0.39
C LEU A 64 1.01 -26.19 -0.04
N ILE A 65 0.26 -25.29 0.62
CA ILE A 65 -1.13 -24.99 0.25
C ILE A 65 -1.18 -24.39 -1.17
N MET A 66 -0.28 -23.46 -1.50
CA MET A 66 -0.22 -22.87 -2.84
C MET A 66 0.11 -23.90 -3.91
N TRP A 67 1.01 -24.84 -3.62
CA TRP A 67 1.31 -25.96 -4.51
C TRP A 67 0.07 -26.83 -4.80
N LEU A 68 -0.78 -27.05 -3.80
CA LEU A 68 -2.06 -27.78 -3.95
C LEU A 68 -3.13 -26.97 -4.68
N LEU A 69 -3.17 -25.65 -4.47
CA LEU A 69 -4.21 -24.76 -5.00
C LEU A 69 -3.89 -24.17 -6.38
N GLN A 70 -2.64 -24.16 -6.83
CA GLN A 70 -2.24 -23.50 -8.09
C GLN A 70 -3.03 -23.98 -9.31
N ASN A 71 -3.42 -25.26 -9.35
CA ASN A 71 -4.18 -25.88 -10.43
C ASN A 71 -5.70 -25.97 -10.13
N ARG A 72 -6.17 -25.36 -9.04
CA ARG A 72 -7.59 -25.36 -8.63
C ARG A 72 -8.32 -24.12 -9.14
N ARG A 73 -9.60 -24.01 -8.75
CA ARG A 73 -10.46 -22.86 -9.08
C ARG A 73 -9.79 -21.56 -8.60
N LEU A 74 -9.86 -20.51 -9.42
CA LEU A 74 -9.14 -19.26 -9.18
C LEU A 74 -9.52 -18.60 -7.85
N TRP A 75 -10.80 -18.65 -7.46
CA TRP A 75 -11.24 -18.10 -6.17
C TRP A 75 -10.58 -18.80 -4.98
N MET A 76 -10.36 -20.11 -5.04
CA MET A 76 -9.66 -20.85 -3.97
C MET A 76 -8.21 -20.39 -3.87
N LEU A 77 -7.55 -20.19 -5.01
CA LEU A 77 -6.19 -19.66 -5.07
C LEU A 77 -6.15 -18.24 -4.49
N PHE A 78 -7.07 -17.35 -4.87
CA PHE A 78 -7.16 -16.00 -4.32
C PHE A 78 -7.35 -16.02 -2.80
N THR A 79 -8.33 -16.76 -2.30
CA THR A 79 -8.56 -16.91 -0.85
C THR A 79 -7.32 -17.44 -0.13
N GLY A 80 -6.68 -18.47 -0.69
CA GLY A 80 -5.47 -19.05 -0.12
C GLY A 80 -4.29 -18.07 -0.11
N VAL A 81 -4.11 -17.26 -1.16
CA VAL A 81 -3.07 -16.22 -1.18
C VAL A 81 -3.38 -15.11 -0.19
N ILE A 82 -4.63 -14.62 -0.13
CA ILE A 82 -5.05 -13.55 0.79
C ILE A 82 -4.79 -13.97 2.25
N ILE A 83 -5.31 -15.13 2.64
CA ILE A 83 -5.16 -15.67 4.01
C ILE A 83 -3.68 -15.96 4.29
N GLY A 84 -2.99 -16.62 3.35
CA GLY A 84 -1.58 -16.96 3.49
C GLY A 84 -0.66 -15.76 3.65
N SER A 85 -0.87 -14.71 2.85
CA SER A 85 -0.10 -13.46 2.94
C SER A 85 -0.34 -12.77 4.28
N ALA A 86 -1.59 -12.73 4.74
CA ALA A 86 -1.91 -12.20 6.06
C ALA A 86 -1.24 -13.01 7.16
N MET A 87 -1.32 -14.34 7.13
CA MET A 87 -0.65 -15.22 8.11
C MET A 87 0.87 -15.00 8.14
N ILE A 88 1.52 -14.79 6.99
CA ILE A 88 2.95 -14.47 6.93
C ILE A 88 3.23 -13.12 7.59
N ALA A 89 2.41 -12.09 7.35
CA ALA A 89 2.57 -10.78 8.00
C ALA A 89 2.36 -10.85 9.51
N TYR A 90 1.34 -11.56 9.98
CA TYR A 90 1.12 -11.80 11.40
C TYR A 90 2.24 -12.65 12.02
N GLY A 91 2.76 -13.65 11.30
CA GLY A 91 3.93 -14.42 11.72
C GLY A 91 5.18 -13.55 11.84
N ALA A 92 5.41 -12.62 10.91
CA ALA A 92 6.51 -11.67 10.97
C ALA A 92 6.38 -10.68 12.14
N ALA A 93 5.15 -10.27 12.46
CA ALA A 93 4.87 -9.49 13.66
C ALA A 93 5.10 -10.29 14.95
N TYR A 94 4.66 -11.55 15.01
CA TYR A 94 4.91 -12.46 16.12
C TYR A 94 6.42 -12.64 16.40
N VAL A 95 7.22 -12.74 15.34
CA VAL A 95 8.69 -12.82 15.44
C VAL A 95 9.29 -11.65 16.21
N ARG A 96 8.68 -10.46 16.16
CA ARG A 96 9.20 -9.28 16.83
C ARG A 96 8.87 -9.26 18.32
N ASP A 97 7.59 -9.40 18.67
CA ASP A 97 7.10 -9.08 20.02
C ASP A 97 6.50 -10.31 20.74
N GLY A 98 6.46 -11.48 20.11
CA GLY A 98 5.79 -12.69 20.65
C GLY A 98 4.27 -12.58 20.71
N ASP A 99 3.71 -11.46 20.24
CA ASP A 99 2.28 -11.19 20.13
C ASP A 99 2.01 -10.38 18.85
N ALA A 100 1.46 -11.07 17.85
CA ALA A 100 1.20 -10.46 16.56
C ALA A 100 0.08 -9.43 16.60
N LEU A 101 -0.95 -9.65 17.43
CA LEU A 101 -2.09 -8.74 17.53
C LEU A 101 -1.67 -7.44 18.20
N PHE A 102 -0.92 -7.54 19.31
CA PHE A 102 -0.31 -6.39 19.97
C PHE A 102 0.57 -5.58 19.00
N THR A 103 1.42 -6.25 18.23
CA THR A 103 2.30 -5.59 17.25
C THR A 103 1.48 -4.80 16.20
N MET A 104 0.43 -5.41 15.65
CA MET A 104 -0.43 -4.75 14.65
C MET A 104 -1.20 -3.58 15.27
N LEU A 105 -1.69 -3.73 16.49
CA LEU A 105 -2.37 -2.70 17.24
C LEU A 105 -1.45 -1.50 17.49
N VAL A 106 -0.25 -1.72 18.04
CA VAL A 106 0.70 -0.63 18.33
C VAL A 106 1.12 0.09 17.05
N ARG A 107 1.39 -0.62 15.95
CA ARG A 107 1.72 0.03 14.67
C ARG A 107 0.59 0.90 14.13
N THR A 108 -0.65 0.50 14.39
CA THR A 108 -1.85 1.25 14.00
C THR A 108 -2.01 2.51 14.85
N LEU A 109 -1.95 2.36 16.18
CA LEU A 109 -2.25 3.43 17.13
C LEU A 109 -1.09 4.41 17.36
N SER A 110 0.15 3.99 17.08
CA SER A 110 1.33 4.77 17.41
C SER A 110 1.45 6.04 16.57
N SER A 111 1.64 7.18 17.26
CA SER A 111 2.06 8.46 16.68
C SER A 111 3.47 8.40 16.08
N GLU A 112 4.31 7.45 16.49
CA GLU A 112 5.69 7.32 16.05
C GLU A 112 5.85 6.35 14.87
N ALA A 113 5.07 5.28 14.83
CA ALA A 113 5.23 4.24 13.80
C ALA A 113 4.58 4.63 12.48
N THR A 114 3.36 5.17 12.53
CA THR A 114 2.60 5.54 11.32
C THR A 114 1.89 6.86 11.51
N ALA A 115 1.08 7.00 12.57
CA ALA A 115 0.33 8.18 13.02
C ALA A 115 -1.04 8.54 12.39
N PRO A 116 -1.52 8.02 11.22
CA PRO A 116 -2.83 8.41 10.71
C PRO A 116 -4.02 8.15 11.62
N HIS A 117 -4.03 7.03 12.35
CA HIS A 117 -5.09 6.76 13.33
C HIS A 117 -5.10 7.83 14.41
N TRP A 118 -3.95 8.05 15.05
CA TRP A 118 -3.78 9.03 16.13
C TRP A 118 -4.18 10.45 15.69
N VAL A 119 -3.73 10.89 14.51
CA VAL A 119 -4.09 12.22 13.99
C VAL A 119 -5.59 12.29 13.67
N GLY A 120 -6.14 11.26 13.03
CA GLY A 120 -7.55 11.19 12.67
C GLY A 120 -8.48 11.38 13.87
N ILE A 121 -8.22 10.68 14.98
CA ILE A 121 -9.02 10.80 16.20
C ILE A 121 -8.78 12.15 16.91
N SER A 122 -7.53 12.64 16.93
CA SER A 122 -7.17 13.87 17.66
C SER A 122 -7.81 15.13 17.08
N LEU A 123 -8.19 15.07 15.79
CA LEU A 123 -8.82 16.16 15.07
C LEU A 123 -10.34 16.02 14.96
N ASN A 124 -10.91 14.91 15.44
CA ASN A 124 -12.34 14.60 15.33
C ASN A 124 -13.17 15.07 16.54
N SER A 125 -12.76 16.19 17.15
CA SER A 125 -13.54 16.87 18.19
C SER A 125 -14.11 18.20 17.69
N PRO A 126 -15.22 18.71 18.25
CA PRO A 126 -15.78 20.01 17.87
C PRO A 126 -14.79 21.18 17.99
N GLU A 127 -13.79 21.03 18.87
CA GLU A 127 -12.77 22.05 19.15
C GLU A 127 -11.66 22.07 18.09
N THR A 128 -11.44 20.94 17.40
CA THR A 128 -10.34 20.73 16.45
C THR A 128 -10.80 20.52 15.01
N GLU A 129 -12.10 20.36 14.75
CA GLU A 129 -12.64 20.06 13.42
C GLU A 129 -12.28 21.13 12.38
N SER A 130 -12.21 22.40 12.79
CA SER A 130 -11.81 23.50 11.90
C SER A 130 -10.40 23.33 11.35
N LEU A 131 -9.51 22.62 12.06
CA LEU A 131 -8.11 22.41 11.66
C LEU A 131 -7.98 21.54 10.39
N TRP A 132 -9.02 20.77 10.03
CA TRP A 132 -9.03 20.04 8.74
C TRP A 132 -8.98 20.97 7.52
N ARG A 133 -9.40 22.23 7.69
CA ARG A 133 -9.37 23.24 6.64
C ARG A 133 -8.01 23.92 6.49
N ASP A 134 -7.20 23.88 7.54
CA ASP A 134 -5.88 24.50 7.59
C ASP A 134 -4.77 23.43 7.69
N TRP A 135 -4.90 22.34 6.91
CA TRP A 135 -4.02 21.19 7.00
C TRP A 135 -2.55 21.55 6.77
N SER A 136 -2.27 22.41 5.78
CA SER A 136 -0.92 22.89 5.48
C SER A 136 -0.28 23.63 6.67
N ALA A 137 -1.07 24.39 7.44
CA ALA A 137 -0.61 25.06 8.65
C ALA A 137 -0.43 24.10 9.84
N LEU A 138 -1.21 23.02 9.88
CA LEU A 138 -1.13 22.00 10.92
C LEU A 138 0.07 21.07 10.74
N MET A 139 0.43 20.73 9.50
CA MET A 139 1.46 19.75 9.13
C MET A 139 2.77 19.86 9.94
N PRO A 140 3.39 21.05 10.16
CA PRO A 140 4.63 21.16 10.92
C PRO A 140 4.53 20.69 12.38
N ASN A 141 3.33 20.66 12.95
CA ASN A 141 3.07 20.27 14.33
C ASN A 141 2.62 18.79 14.46
N LEU A 142 2.44 18.10 13.34
CA LEU A 142 2.02 16.69 13.33
C LEU A 142 3.22 15.74 13.50
N PRO A 143 2.98 14.49 13.89
CA PRO A 143 4.02 13.47 13.87
C PRO A 143 4.65 13.32 12.49
N ARG A 144 5.96 13.07 12.43
CA ARG A 144 6.78 13.15 11.21
C ARG A 144 6.21 12.40 10.00
N HIS A 145 5.61 11.23 10.23
CA HIS A 145 5.04 10.41 9.15
C HIS A 145 3.77 11.00 8.50
N VAL A 146 3.01 11.81 9.24
CA VAL A 146 1.82 12.51 8.74
C VAL A 146 2.17 13.94 8.32
N ALA A 147 3.12 14.60 8.99
CA ALA A 147 3.60 15.94 8.66
C ALA A 147 4.08 16.10 7.21
N LEU A 148 4.48 15.01 6.55
CA LEU A 148 4.96 15.00 5.16
C LEU A 148 3.93 14.43 4.18
N SER A 149 2.69 14.21 4.63
CA SER A 149 1.64 13.53 3.87
C SER A 149 0.38 14.40 3.77
N PRO A 150 -0.43 14.24 2.70
CA PRO A 150 -1.75 14.86 2.65
C PRO A 150 -2.74 14.19 3.63
N PRO A 151 -3.93 14.78 3.85
CA PRO A 151 -4.81 14.39 4.95
C PRO A 151 -5.59 13.09 4.72
N GLY A 152 -5.49 12.44 3.55
CA GLY A 152 -6.39 11.35 3.19
C GLY A 152 -6.36 10.15 4.13
N ALA A 153 -5.20 9.75 4.63
CA ALA A 153 -5.09 8.64 5.58
C ALA A 153 -5.69 8.99 6.97
N PRO A 154 -5.36 10.14 7.59
CA PRO A 154 -6.03 10.62 8.80
C PRO A 154 -7.55 10.81 8.63
N MET A 155 -7.99 11.44 7.55
CA MET A 155 -9.42 11.65 7.26
C MET A 155 -10.18 10.34 7.12
N TRP A 156 -9.55 9.30 6.58
CA TRP A 156 -10.16 7.98 6.52
C TRP A 156 -10.45 7.40 7.91
N TYR A 157 -9.53 7.56 8.87
CA TYR A 157 -9.77 7.13 10.25
C TYR A 157 -10.85 7.96 10.93
N ALA A 158 -10.87 9.28 10.74
CA ALA A 158 -11.94 10.15 11.25
C ALA A 158 -13.32 9.77 10.66
N LEU A 159 -13.38 9.46 9.36
CA LEU A 159 -14.60 8.98 8.71
C LEU A 159 -15.07 7.66 9.31
N LEU A 160 -14.16 6.69 9.49
CA LEU A 160 -14.51 5.42 10.12
C LEU A 160 -15.02 5.64 11.55
N GLU A 161 -14.42 6.58 12.29
CA GLU A 161 -14.85 6.89 13.65
C GLU A 161 -16.27 7.45 13.66
N GLY A 162 -16.57 8.40 12.77
CA GLY A 162 -17.92 8.92 12.58
C GLY A 162 -18.94 7.84 12.25
N ILE A 163 -18.57 6.86 11.41
CA ILE A 163 -19.41 5.69 11.12
C ILE A 163 -19.65 4.87 12.39
N PHE A 164 -18.62 4.55 13.17
CA PHE A 164 -18.77 3.76 14.40
C PHE A 164 -19.49 4.50 15.52
N ASN A 165 -19.41 5.83 15.57
CA ASN A 165 -20.19 6.67 16.47
C ASN A 165 -21.69 6.70 16.08
N ALA A 166 -22.01 6.54 14.80
CA ALA A 166 -23.39 6.45 14.32
C ALA A 166 -24.00 5.03 14.48
N LEU A 167 -23.19 4.00 14.71
CA LEU A 167 -23.64 2.63 14.93
C LEU A 167 -24.05 2.41 16.40
N PRO A 168 -24.85 1.35 16.70
CA PRO A 168 -25.12 0.95 18.07
C PRO A 168 -23.81 0.71 18.84
N THR A 169 -23.70 1.30 20.04
CA THR A 169 -22.49 1.23 20.88
C THR A 169 -22.02 -0.19 21.15
N SER A 170 -22.93 -1.17 21.16
CA SER A 170 -22.60 -2.60 21.32
C SER A 170 -21.65 -3.14 20.26
N ILE A 171 -21.68 -2.60 19.03
CA ILE A 171 -20.76 -3.00 17.95
C ILE A 171 -19.34 -2.52 18.28
N SER A 172 -19.19 -1.24 18.59
CA SER A 172 -17.90 -0.64 18.94
C SER A 172 -17.33 -1.25 20.21
N GLU A 173 -18.17 -1.55 21.20
CA GLU A 173 -17.77 -2.28 22.42
C GLU A 173 -17.31 -3.71 22.15
N ALA A 174 -18.03 -4.44 21.28
CA ALA A 174 -17.62 -5.80 20.89
C ALA A 174 -16.26 -5.81 20.17
N LEU A 175 -15.95 -4.76 19.41
CA LEU A 175 -14.65 -4.60 18.76
C LEU A 175 -13.56 -4.08 19.71
N ARG A 176 -13.91 -3.30 20.73
CA ARG A 176 -13.00 -2.83 21.76
C ARG A 176 -12.57 -3.96 22.70
N ALA A 177 -13.50 -4.82 23.12
CA ALA A 177 -13.27 -5.80 24.18
C ALA A 177 -12.03 -6.69 23.98
N PRO A 178 -11.72 -7.21 22.76
CA PRO A 178 -10.50 -7.99 22.52
C PRO A 178 -9.20 -7.17 22.58
N LEU A 179 -9.28 -5.86 22.35
CA LEU A 179 -8.13 -4.97 22.33
C LEU A 179 -7.83 -4.36 23.70
N TYR A 180 -8.85 -4.29 24.57
CA TYR A 180 -8.80 -3.65 25.87
C TYR A 180 -7.67 -4.16 26.79
N PRO A 181 -7.33 -5.47 26.84
CA PRO A 181 -6.19 -5.94 27.65
C PRO A 181 -4.84 -5.31 27.28
N TYR A 182 -4.67 -4.81 26.05
CA TYR A 182 -3.44 -4.17 25.60
C TYR A 182 -3.30 -2.71 26.08
N GLN A 183 -4.35 -2.10 26.65
CA GLN A 183 -4.31 -0.71 27.14
C GLN A 183 -3.27 -0.48 28.24
N CYS A 184 -2.98 -1.52 29.05
CA CYS A 184 -2.08 -1.40 30.19
C CYS A 184 -0.63 -1.11 29.78
N GLN A 185 -0.31 -1.25 28.49
CA GLN A 185 1.00 -0.96 27.96
C GLN A 185 1.13 0.49 27.47
N VAL A 186 0.02 1.22 27.29
CA VAL A 186 0.02 2.61 26.77
C VAL A 186 -1.13 3.43 27.39
N TYR A 187 -0.79 4.32 28.32
CA TYR A 187 -1.76 5.14 29.06
C TYR A 187 -2.65 6.04 28.19
N ALA A 188 -2.15 6.50 27.04
CA ALA A 188 -2.93 7.32 26.11
C ALA A 188 -4.20 6.63 25.62
N PHE A 189 -4.23 5.29 25.57
CA PHE A 189 -5.34 4.53 25.02
C PHE A 189 -6.48 4.30 26.02
N ILE A 190 -6.26 4.58 27.31
CA ILE A 190 -7.27 4.44 28.35
C ILE A 190 -8.43 5.43 28.13
N GLN A 191 -8.15 6.57 27.51
CA GLN A 191 -9.11 7.63 27.26
C GLN A 191 -9.92 7.44 25.97
N TYR A 192 -9.55 6.45 25.13
CA TYR A 192 -10.25 6.20 23.89
C TYR A 192 -11.67 5.71 24.13
N THR A 193 -12.59 6.33 23.42
CA THR A 193 -13.97 5.88 23.24
C THR A 193 -14.01 4.51 22.54
N PRO A 194 -15.15 3.79 22.64
CA PRO A 194 -15.31 2.53 21.92
C PRO A 194 -15.14 2.64 20.41
N ALA A 195 -15.53 3.76 19.79
CA ALA A 195 -15.38 3.96 18.34
C ALA A 195 -13.91 4.10 17.94
N GLU A 196 -13.11 4.88 18.70
CA GLU A 196 -11.67 5.06 18.45
C GLU A 196 -10.89 3.73 18.56
N TRP A 197 -11.31 2.85 19.48
CA TRP A 197 -10.82 1.48 19.56
C TRP A 197 -11.28 0.63 18.37
N ALA A 198 -12.54 0.74 17.97
CA ALA A 198 -13.11 -0.06 16.89
C ALA A 198 -12.41 0.21 15.55
N ILE A 199 -12.09 1.47 15.24
CA ILE A 199 -11.41 1.83 13.98
C ILE A 199 -9.97 1.31 13.89
N ALA A 200 -9.34 0.97 15.03
CA ALA A 200 -8.01 0.36 15.04
C ALA A 200 -8.00 -0.99 14.29
N TRP A 201 -9.14 -1.67 14.20
CA TRP A 201 -9.27 -2.90 13.41
C TRP A 201 -8.99 -2.70 11.93
N PHE A 202 -9.19 -1.50 11.38
CA PHE A 202 -8.78 -1.22 9.99
C PHE A 202 -7.27 -1.43 9.80
N GLY A 203 -6.46 -0.91 10.74
CA GLY A 203 -5.01 -1.11 10.75
C GLY A 203 -4.63 -2.56 11.04
N ILE A 204 -5.26 -3.18 12.03
CA ILE A 204 -5.01 -4.60 12.40
C ILE A 204 -5.30 -5.53 11.21
N LEU A 205 -6.36 -5.29 10.45
CA LEU A 205 -6.76 -6.09 9.30
C LEU A 205 -6.03 -5.68 8.00
N MET A 206 -5.12 -4.70 8.04
CA MET A 206 -4.34 -4.27 6.86
C MET A 206 -3.68 -5.41 6.09
N PRO A 207 -3.08 -6.44 6.71
CA PRO A 207 -2.49 -7.55 5.94
C PRO A 207 -3.51 -8.30 5.07
N ILE A 208 -4.77 -8.42 5.52
CA ILE A 208 -5.85 -9.04 4.75
C ILE A 208 -6.25 -8.11 3.60
N LEU A 209 -6.40 -6.82 3.88
CA LEU A 209 -6.72 -5.81 2.88
C LEU A 209 -5.63 -5.70 1.79
N ALA A 210 -4.36 -5.74 2.20
CA ALA A 210 -3.21 -5.82 1.31
C ALA A 210 -3.21 -7.12 0.49
N GLY A 211 -3.70 -8.22 1.06
CA GLY A 211 -3.94 -9.48 0.35
C GLY A 211 -4.90 -9.32 -0.84
N LEU A 212 -5.87 -8.41 -0.79
CA LEU A 212 -6.82 -8.17 -1.90
C LEU A 212 -6.13 -7.68 -3.19
N MET A 213 -4.88 -7.19 -3.09
CA MET A 213 -4.04 -6.82 -4.22
C MET A 213 -3.87 -7.95 -5.25
N VAL A 214 -4.01 -9.22 -4.84
CA VAL A 214 -3.91 -10.37 -5.76
C VAL A 214 -4.91 -10.29 -6.91
N ILE A 215 -6.05 -9.63 -6.72
CA ILE A 215 -7.10 -9.53 -7.74
C ILE A 215 -6.61 -8.63 -8.90
N PRO A 216 -6.31 -7.33 -8.68
CA PRO A 216 -5.80 -6.50 -9.76
C PRO A 216 -4.41 -6.94 -10.23
N LEU A 217 -3.57 -7.55 -9.38
CA LEU A 217 -2.30 -8.12 -9.83
C LEU A 217 -2.48 -9.28 -10.81
N PHE A 218 -3.42 -10.20 -10.55
CA PHE A 218 -3.73 -11.28 -11.48
C PHE A 218 -4.25 -10.73 -12.80
N ALA A 219 -5.20 -9.78 -12.73
CA ALA A 219 -5.75 -9.14 -13.91
C ALA A 219 -4.67 -8.45 -14.75
N THR A 220 -3.75 -7.71 -14.12
CA THR A 220 -2.61 -7.09 -14.81
C THR A 220 -1.67 -8.13 -15.39
N ALA A 221 -1.32 -9.18 -14.63
CA ALA A 221 -0.42 -10.23 -15.10
C ALA A 221 -0.98 -10.95 -16.33
N LYS A 222 -2.30 -11.18 -16.39
CA LYS A 222 -2.99 -11.80 -17.53
C LYS A 222 -2.92 -10.98 -18.83
N LEU A 223 -2.56 -9.70 -18.76
CA LEU A 223 -2.35 -8.86 -19.95
C LEU A 223 -1.00 -9.13 -20.63
N PHE A 224 -0.04 -9.67 -19.89
CA PHE A 224 1.35 -9.86 -20.36
C PHE A 224 1.78 -11.33 -20.40
N PHE A 225 1.13 -12.19 -19.61
CA PHE A 225 1.54 -13.56 -19.39
C PHE A 225 0.39 -14.56 -19.56
N ASP A 226 0.74 -15.83 -19.74
CA ASP A 226 -0.23 -16.92 -19.73
C ASP A 226 -0.88 -17.11 -18.33
N ASP A 227 -1.90 -17.95 -18.25
CA ASP A 227 -2.63 -18.20 -17.00
C ASP A 227 -1.75 -18.77 -15.90
N GLN A 228 -0.84 -19.68 -16.24
CA GLN A 228 0.00 -20.36 -15.27
C GLN A 228 1.04 -19.41 -14.67
N GLN A 229 1.63 -18.55 -15.51
CA GLN A 229 2.56 -17.51 -15.08
C GLN A 229 1.85 -16.46 -14.22
N ALA A 230 0.65 -16.01 -14.60
CA ALA A 230 -0.15 -15.08 -13.78
C ALA A 230 -0.47 -15.66 -12.40
N ARG A 231 -0.82 -16.96 -12.31
CA ARG A 231 -1.03 -17.66 -11.03
C ARG A 231 0.24 -17.71 -10.18
N ARG A 232 1.41 -17.96 -10.79
CA ARG A 232 2.69 -17.97 -10.07
C ARG A 232 3.06 -16.58 -9.55
N ILE A 233 2.78 -15.53 -10.32
CA ILE A 233 3.01 -14.13 -9.90
C ILE A 233 2.22 -13.79 -8.64
N ILE A 234 0.93 -14.14 -8.58
CA ILE A 234 0.14 -13.86 -7.37
C ILE A 234 0.52 -14.76 -6.18
N ILE A 235 1.01 -15.98 -6.41
CA ILE A 235 1.58 -16.79 -5.32
C ILE A 235 2.84 -16.12 -4.75
N ALA A 236 3.66 -15.50 -5.59
CA ALA A 236 4.85 -14.79 -5.13
C ALA A 236 4.52 -13.54 -4.30
N TRP A 237 3.31 -12.95 -4.45
CA TRP A 237 2.87 -11.79 -3.68
C TRP A 237 2.98 -12.00 -2.17
N GLY A 238 2.50 -13.15 -1.67
CA GLY A 238 2.54 -13.45 -0.23
C GLY A 238 3.95 -13.59 0.36
N LEU A 239 4.96 -13.72 -0.50
CA LEU A 239 6.37 -13.86 -0.12
C LEU A 239 7.14 -12.54 -0.21
N VAL A 240 6.51 -11.44 -0.64
CA VAL A 240 7.16 -10.14 -0.73
C VAL A 240 7.42 -9.62 0.69
N PRO A 241 8.69 -9.51 1.14
CA PRO A 241 8.99 -9.25 2.55
C PRO A 241 8.45 -7.91 3.05
N SER A 242 8.38 -6.89 2.19
CA SER A 242 7.89 -5.57 2.60
C SER A 242 6.44 -5.63 3.10
N ILE A 243 5.56 -6.41 2.48
CA ILE A 243 4.16 -6.51 2.95
C ILE A 243 4.11 -7.13 4.34
N ALA A 244 4.92 -8.17 4.58
CA ALA A 244 4.98 -8.84 5.87
C ALA A 244 5.55 -7.90 6.96
N LEU A 245 6.56 -7.11 6.62
CA LEU A 245 7.22 -6.20 7.55
C LEU A 245 6.38 -4.97 7.90
N TRP A 246 5.56 -4.48 6.97
CA TRP A 246 4.79 -3.24 7.12
C TRP A 246 3.30 -3.45 7.48
N GLY A 247 2.91 -4.67 7.87
CA GLY A 247 1.58 -4.95 8.40
C GLY A 247 1.21 -3.98 9.53
N GLY A 248 -0.04 -3.49 9.53
CA GLY A 248 -0.51 -2.45 10.45
C GLY A 248 -0.29 -1.02 9.96
N SER A 249 0.21 -0.82 8.73
CA SER A 249 0.45 0.51 8.14
C SER A 249 -0.22 0.67 6.77
N TRP A 250 -0.52 1.93 6.41
CA TRP A 250 -1.05 2.31 5.09
C TRP A 250 -0.16 1.89 3.92
N ASN A 251 1.15 1.79 4.13
CA ASN A 251 2.11 1.34 3.11
C ASN A 251 1.77 -0.05 2.57
N SER A 252 1.10 -0.90 3.37
CA SER A 252 0.65 -2.23 2.95
C SER A 252 -0.40 -2.16 1.82
N LEU A 253 -1.16 -1.07 1.73
CA LEU A 253 -2.16 -0.87 0.66
C LEU A 253 -1.58 -0.19 -0.57
N TYR A 254 -0.37 0.38 -0.51
CA TYR A 254 0.14 1.14 -1.66
C TYR A 254 0.19 0.33 -2.96
N PRO A 255 0.57 -0.94 -2.92
CA PRO A 255 0.57 -1.76 -4.13
C PRO A 255 -0.82 -1.96 -4.75
N ILE A 256 -1.91 -1.99 -3.96
CA ILE A 256 -3.27 -2.12 -4.52
C ILE A 256 -3.65 -0.85 -5.30
N PHE A 257 -3.35 0.34 -4.78
CA PHE A 257 -3.59 1.61 -5.47
C PHE A 257 -2.78 1.69 -6.76
N ALA A 258 -1.48 1.39 -6.68
CA ALA A 258 -0.57 1.46 -7.81
C ALA A 258 -0.94 0.50 -8.93
N ILE A 259 -1.15 -0.78 -8.61
CA ILE A 259 -1.43 -1.80 -9.63
C ILE A 259 -2.82 -1.63 -10.25
N THR A 260 -3.80 -1.17 -9.47
CA THR A 260 -5.16 -0.90 -9.97
C THR A 260 -5.15 0.31 -10.90
N SER A 261 -4.47 1.40 -10.51
CA SER A 261 -4.32 2.56 -11.37
C SER A 261 -3.61 2.19 -12.69
N PHE A 262 -2.52 1.41 -12.62
CA PHE A 262 -1.80 0.93 -13.80
C PHE A 262 -2.66 0.00 -14.68
N LEU A 263 -3.42 -0.92 -14.09
CA LEU A 263 -4.32 -1.83 -14.81
C LEU A 263 -5.28 -1.03 -15.70
N TYR A 264 -5.97 -0.05 -15.12
CA TYR A 264 -6.92 0.77 -15.85
C TYR A 264 -6.24 1.71 -16.84
N LEU A 265 -5.03 2.21 -16.55
CA LEU A 265 -4.24 2.99 -17.51
C LEU A 265 -3.96 2.15 -18.76
N HIS A 266 -3.43 0.95 -18.56
CA HIS A 266 -3.10 0.02 -19.65
C HIS A 266 -4.33 -0.32 -20.48
N LEU A 267 -5.44 -0.70 -19.83
CA LEU A 267 -6.70 -1.00 -20.50
C LEU A 267 -7.21 0.21 -21.30
N GLY A 268 -7.12 1.41 -20.74
CA GLY A 268 -7.46 2.66 -21.43
C GLY A 268 -6.60 2.91 -22.65
N ILE A 269 -5.28 2.76 -22.54
CA ILE A 269 -4.36 2.94 -23.67
C ILE A 269 -4.61 1.92 -24.78
N VAL A 270 -4.69 0.62 -24.45
CA VAL A 270 -4.92 -0.43 -25.45
C VAL A 270 -6.26 -0.23 -26.17
N GLN A 271 -7.31 0.09 -25.43
CA GLN A 271 -8.63 0.38 -25.99
C GLN A 271 -8.63 1.67 -26.82
N GLY A 272 -7.88 2.68 -26.38
CA GLY A 272 -7.71 3.93 -27.11
C GLY A 272 -6.99 3.75 -28.45
N VAL A 273 -5.99 2.87 -28.50
CA VAL A 273 -5.29 2.52 -29.73
C VAL A 273 -6.20 1.77 -30.70
N SER A 274 -7.02 0.81 -30.22
CA SER A 274 -7.90 0.01 -31.09
C SER A 274 -9.17 0.76 -31.53
N ASN A 275 -9.86 1.39 -30.58
CA ASN A 275 -11.22 1.91 -30.76
C ASN A 275 -11.29 3.44 -30.77
N GLY A 276 -10.17 4.12 -30.47
CA GLY A 276 -10.08 5.57 -30.39
C GLY A 276 -10.28 6.12 -28.99
N LEU A 277 -9.76 7.32 -28.76
CA LEU A 277 -9.77 7.98 -27.45
C LEU A 277 -11.15 8.45 -26.98
N ARG A 278 -12.05 8.76 -27.91
CA ARG A 278 -13.42 9.20 -27.60
C ARG A 278 -14.35 8.03 -27.26
N HIS A 279 -13.89 6.79 -27.40
CA HIS A 279 -14.71 5.64 -27.08
C HIS A 279 -15.04 5.64 -25.57
N PRO A 280 -16.31 5.50 -25.14
CA PRO A 280 -16.70 5.66 -23.74
C PRO A 280 -15.92 4.76 -22.77
N GLN A 281 -15.60 3.53 -23.18
CA GLN A 281 -14.80 2.61 -22.36
C GLN A 281 -13.35 3.07 -22.19
N THR A 282 -12.74 3.67 -23.23
CA THR A 282 -11.39 4.25 -23.15
C THR A 282 -11.36 5.35 -22.11
N VAL A 283 -12.30 6.31 -22.23
CA VAL A 283 -12.42 7.44 -21.30
C VAL A 283 -12.67 6.93 -19.88
N ARG A 284 -13.59 5.97 -19.70
CA ARG A 284 -13.89 5.37 -18.41
C ARG A 284 -12.66 4.75 -17.76
N HIS A 285 -11.88 3.94 -18.48
CA HIS A 285 -10.68 3.30 -17.92
C HIS A 285 -9.63 4.35 -17.54
N LEU A 286 -9.35 5.33 -18.41
CA LEU A 286 -8.37 6.38 -18.11
C LEU A 286 -8.79 7.24 -16.91
N TYR A 287 -10.08 7.58 -16.83
CA TYR A 287 -10.63 8.32 -15.69
C TYR A 287 -10.53 7.51 -14.38
N ILE A 288 -10.92 6.24 -14.39
CA ILE A 288 -10.80 5.36 -13.20
C ILE A 288 -9.33 5.21 -12.79
N SER A 289 -8.42 5.06 -13.74
CA SER A 289 -6.98 5.03 -13.48
C SER A 289 -6.51 6.29 -12.75
N GLY A 290 -6.91 7.46 -13.28
CA GLY A 290 -6.69 8.75 -12.65
C GLY A 290 -7.26 8.84 -11.25
N LEU A 291 -8.52 8.44 -11.06
CA LEU A 291 -9.21 8.47 -9.76
C LEU A 291 -8.45 7.66 -8.70
N TRP A 292 -8.01 6.45 -9.04
CA TRP A 292 -7.19 5.63 -8.13
C TRP A 292 -5.85 6.30 -7.80
N ALA A 293 -5.20 6.95 -8.76
CA ALA A 293 -3.99 7.75 -8.54
C ALA A 293 -4.25 9.00 -7.68
N GLY A 294 -5.41 9.64 -7.84
CA GLY A 294 -5.88 10.75 -7.02
C GLY A 294 -6.07 10.33 -5.56
N ILE A 295 -6.78 9.23 -5.31
CA ILE A 295 -6.93 8.67 -3.96
C ILE A 295 -5.56 8.33 -3.36
N ALA A 296 -4.68 7.69 -4.15
CA ALA A 296 -3.35 7.31 -3.70
C ALA A 296 -2.50 8.54 -3.29
N SER A 297 -2.43 9.56 -4.15
CA SER A 297 -1.72 10.81 -3.84
C SER A 297 -2.32 11.56 -2.67
N PHE A 298 -3.65 11.54 -2.52
CA PHE A 298 -4.32 12.16 -1.38
C PHE A 298 -4.07 11.42 -0.06
N ILE A 299 -3.74 10.13 -0.11
CA ILE A 299 -3.28 9.36 1.04
C ILE A 299 -1.80 9.67 1.34
N ASN A 300 -0.95 9.76 0.31
CA ASN A 300 0.49 9.99 0.48
C ASN A 300 1.17 10.49 -0.79
N PHE A 301 2.12 11.42 -0.69
CA PHE A 301 2.89 11.88 -1.85
C PHE A 301 3.94 10.89 -2.36
N ALA A 302 4.22 9.79 -1.66
CA ALA A 302 5.08 8.70 -2.14
C ALA A 302 4.62 8.09 -3.47
N PHE A 303 3.38 8.34 -3.91
CA PHE A 303 2.88 7.94 -5.22
C PHE A 303 3.28 8.88 -6.36
N MET A 304 3.77 10.09 -6.10
CA MET A 304 4.11 11.04 -7.18
C MET A 304 5.11 10.49 -8.21
N PRO A 305 6.19 9.77 -7.83
CA PRO A 305 7.09 9.15 -8.80
C PRO A 305 6.39 8.16 -9.74
N MET A 306 5.28 7.55 -9.32
CA MET A 306 4.49 6.65 -10.15
C MET A 306 3.86 7.38 -11.35
N PHE A 307 3.51 8.66 -11.20
CA PHE A 307 2.91 9.45 -12.29
C PHE A 307 3.90 9.66 -13.43
N LEU A 308 5.18 9.85 -13.09
CA LEU A 308 6.25 9.88 -14.09
C LEU A 308 6.34 8.53 -14.82
N LEU A 309 6.31 7.41 -14.08
CA LEU A 309 6.32 6.07 -14.70
C LEU A 309 5.12 5.86 -15.63
N PHE A 310 3.93 6.31 -15.24
CA PHE A 310 2.73 6.23 -16.07
C PHE A 310 2.80 7.11 -17.32
N GLY A 311 3.34 8.32 -17.18
CA GLY A 311 3.61 9.22 -18.31
C GLY A 311 4.61 8.60 -19.29
N LEU A 312 5.75 8.11 -18.78
CA LEU A 312 6.76 7.42 -19.59
C LEU A 312 6.20 6.17 -20.27
N TYR A 313 5.42 5.37 -19.55
CA TYR A 313 4.74 4.20 -20.10
C TYR A 313 3.78 4.58 -21.25
N THR A 314 3.01 5.65 -21.08
CA THR A 314 2.10 6.18 -22.11
C THR A 314 2.88 6.66 -23.34
N LEU A 315 3.93 7.44 -23.14
CA LEU A 315 4.80 7.94 -24.22
C LEU A 315 5.47 6.79 -24.97
N MET A 316 6.07 5.83 -24.26
CA MET A 316 6.66 4.64 -24.87
C MET A 316 5.63 3.88 -25.70
N THR A 317 4.41 3.70 -25.19
CA THR A 317 3.36 3.00 -25.93
C THR A 317 2.93 3.78 -27.17
N ALA A 318 2.81 5.10 -27.08
CA ALA A 318 2.41 5.96 -28.21
C ALA A 318 3.48 6.03 -29.30
N PHE A 319 4.76 6.12 -28.93
CA PHE A 319 5.87 6.37 -29.87
C PHE A 319 6.61 5.10 -30.31
N LEU A 320 6.74 4.10 -29.45
CA LEU A 320 7.45 2.85 -29.74
C LEU A 320 6.49 1.68 -30.04
N GLY A 321 5.19 1.88 -29.83
CA GLY A 321 4.18 0.88 -30.16
C GLY A 321 4.14 0.55 -31.66
N THR A 322 3.95 -0.73 -31.98
CA THR A 322 3.86 -1.23 -33.36
C THR A 322 2.47 -1.04 -33.96
N LYS A 323 1.45 -0.85 -33.13
CA LYS A 323 0.08 -0.63 -33.59
C LYS A 323 -0.09 0.82 -34.07
N PRO A 324 -0.72 1.04 -35.25
CA PRO A 324 -1.00 2.38 -35.71
C PRO A 324 -2.02 3.04 -34.78
N VAL A 325 -1.73 4.27 -34.37
CA VAL A 325 -2.68 5.12 -33.64
C VAL A 325 -3.47 5.91 -34.69
N ARG A 326 -4.80 5.98 -34.55
CA ARG A 326 -5.66 6.68 -35.54
C ARG A 326 -5.41 8.19 -35.61
N THR A 327 -4.87 8.77 -34.56
CA THR A 327 -4.54 10.21 -34.44
C THR A 327 -3.03 10.41 -34.38
N SER A 328 -2.59 11.67 -34.35
CA SER A 328 -1.21 11.99 -33.96
C SER A 328 -0.84 11.29 -32.65
N ARG A 329 0.36 10.70 -32.60
CA ARG A 329 0.88 10.00 -31.41
C ARG A 329 1.04 10.92 -30.21
N LEU A 330 1.42 12.18 -30.47
CA LEU A 330 1.54 13.20 -29.42
C LEU A 330 0.16 13.58 -28.87
N PHE A 331 -0.79 13.90 -29.76
CA PHE A 331 -2.18 14.17 -29.36
C PHE A 331 -2.79 13.01 -28.58
N PHE A 332 -2.44 11.77 -28.95
CA PHE A 332 -2.89 10.59 -28.22
C PHE A 332 -2.38 10.59 -26.77
N ALA A 333 -1.08 10.78 -26.58
CA ALA A 333 -0.46 10.82 -25.26
C ALA A 333 -1.00 11.98 -24.40
N GLU A 334 -1.18 13.16 -24.98
CA GLU A 334 -1.77 14.33 -24.32
C GLU A 334 -3.19 14.04 -23.84
N MET A 335 -4.04 13.48 -24.70
CA MET A 335 -5.43 13.16 -24.33
C MET A 335 -5.50 12.07 -23.26
N VAL A 336 -4.60 11.09 -23.28
CA VAL A 336 -4.47 10.11 -22.18
C VAL A 336 -4.16 10.84 -20.87
N GLY A 337 -3.16 11.73 -20.90
CA GLY A 337 -2.77 12.55 -19.75
C GLY A 337 -3.90 13.43 -19.23
N ILE A 338 -4.69 14.05 -20.11
CA ILE A 338 -5.82 14.92 -19.74
C ILE A 338 -6.91 14.11 -19.03
N VAL A 339 -7.37 12.99 -19.60
CA VAL A 339 -8.46 12.20 -19.01
C VAL A 339 -8.02 11.55 -17.69
N PHE A 340 -6.80 11.03 -17.64
CA PHE A 340 -6.18 10.55 -16.40
C PHE A 340 -6.09 11.68 -15.36
N GLY A 341 -5.60 12.86 -15.77
CA GLY A 341 -5.45 14.03 -14.90
C GLY A 341 -6.78 14.49 -14.31
N ILE A 342 -7.85 14.51 -15.10
CA ILE A 342 -9.22 14.83 -14.61
C ILE A 342 -9.66 13.82 -13.54
N GLY A 343 -9.42 12.52 -13.74
CA GLY A 343 -9.69 11.50 -12.73
C GLY A 343 -8.90 11.75 -11.45
N MET A 344 -7.60 12.00 -11.57
CA MET A 344 -6.70 12.25 -10.44
C MET A 344 -7.08 13.50 -9.65
N LEU A 345 -7.40 14.59 -10.34
CA LEU A 345 -7.82 15.84 -9.73
C LEU A 345 -9.18 15.73 -9.04
N THR A 346 -10.02 14.74 -9.34
CA THR A 346 -11.38 14.66 -8.76
C THR A 346 -11.37 14.69 -7.23
N ILE A 347 -10.51 13.90 -6.59
CA ILE A 347 -10.42 13.85 -5.10
C ILE A 347 -9.86 15.16 -4.55
N TRP A 348 -8.83 15.69 -5.19
CA TRP A 348 -8.19 16.94 -4.80
C TRP A 348 -9.10 18.15 -4.96
N LEU A 349 -9.93 18.20 -6.00
CA LEU A 349 -10.93 19.24 -6.22
C LEU A 349 -12.01 19.20 -5.16
N ILE A 350 -12.47 18.00 -4.78
CA ILE A 350 -13.42 17.85 -3.66
C ILE A 350 -12.81 18.45 -2.39
N TYR A 351 -11.58 18.05 -2.06
CA TYR A 351 -10.89 18.57 -0.87
C TYR A 351 -10.72 20.09 -0.93
N TRP A 352 -10.26 20.63 -2.06
CA TRP A 352 -10.05 22.06 -2.26
C TRP A 352 -11.35 22.87 -2.11
N ILE A 353 -12.48 22.38 -2.63
CA ILE A 353 -13.78 23.06 -2.49
C ILE A 353 -14.17 23.24 -1.01
N PHE A 354 -13.88 22.26 -0.16
CA PHE A 354 -14.27 22.29 1.26
C PHE A 354 -13.27 23.01 2.16
N THR A 355 -11.98 22.98 1.83
CA THR A 355 -10.91 23.49 2.69
C THR A 355 -10.31 24.80 2.19
N GLN A 356 -10.44 25.11 0.91
CA GLN A 356 -9.73 26.17 0.20
C GLN A 356 -8.21 25.95 0.11
N GLU A 357 -7.69 24.81 0.58
CA GLU A 357 -6.29 24.43 0.40
C GLU A 357 -6.07 23.67 -0.91
N THR A 358 -5.00 24.06 -1.60
CA THR A 358 -4.59 23.45 -2.86
C THR A 358 -3.59 22.32 -2.63
N PRO A 359 -3.53 21.33 -3.53
CA PRO A 359 -2.53 20.26 -3.46
C PRO A 359 -1.09 20.79 -3.49
N LEU A 360 -0.87 21.95 -4.11
CA LEU A 360 0.45 22.58 -4.23
C LEU A 360 0.91 23.21 -2.91
N GLU A 361 0.01 23.82 -2.14
CA GLU A 361 0.34 24.35 -0.81
C GLU A 361 0.77 23.22 0.13
N ILE A 362 0.00 22.13 0.17
CA ILE A 362 0.32 20.94 0.96
C ILE A 362 1.66 20.33 0.50
N LEU A 363 1.88 20.23 -0.81
CA LEU A 363 3.15 19.72 -1.35
C LEU A 363 4.34 20.61 -0.99
N ASN A 364 4.19 21.94 -1.04
CA ASN A 364 5.24 22.88 -0.68
C ASN A 364 5.65 22.71 0.79
N VAL A 365 4.69 22.58 1.71
CA VAL A 365 4.97 22.32 3.13
C VAL A 365 5.66 20.97 3.32
N ALA A 366 5.16 19.91 2.64
CA ALA A 366 5.79 18.58 2.72
C ALA A 366 7.24 18.58 2.20
N LEU A 367 7.52 19.26 1.09
CA LEU A 367 8.87 19.35 0.53
C LEU A 367 9.79 20.21 1.40
N GLY A 368 9.30 21.33 1.92
CA GLY A 368 10.07 22.17 2.87
C GLY A 368 10.48 21.39 4.12
N GLY A 369 9.55 20.62 4.70
CA GLY A 369 9.83 19.77 5.85
C GLY A 369 10.70 18.54 5.56
N HIS A 370 10.80 18.09 4.30
CA HIS A 370 11.60 16.92 3.93
C HIS A 370 13.02 17.27 3.46
N LEU A 371 13.17 18.41 2.78
CA LEU A 371 14.41 18.81 2.13
C LEU A 371 15.15 19.92 2.89
N ASP A 372 14.61 20.38 4.03
CA ASP A 372 15.06 21.58 4.75
C ASP A 372 15.21 22.80 3.81
N LEU A 373 14.30 22.92 2.82
CA LEU A 373 14.28 23.96 1.79
C LEU A 373 13.42 25.16 2.17
#